data_AF-A0A820M6Z3-F1
#
_entry.id   AF-A0A820M6Z3-F1
#
_cell.length_a   1.000
_cell.length_b   1.000
_cell.length_c   1.000
_cell.angle_alpha   90.00
_cell.angle_beta   90.00
_cell.angle_gamma   90.00
#
_symmetry.space_group_name_H-M   'P 1'
#
loop_
_entity.id
_entity.type
_entity.pdbx_description
1 polymer ?
#
loop_
_entity_poly.entity_id
_entity_poly.type
_entity_poly.pdbx_seq_one_letter_code
_entity_poly.pdbx_strand_id
1 'polypeptide(L)'
;PTYVKTVTNLSTDTSLDEEAFESMITHYKMKYLNKAKLYFQLGRCQTATTVSSNDRRQMAIFNVENTSDLALIRFWQKGLSQAYRTQIRILKQDDNQRKKKDKS
;
A
#
# COMPACT_ATOMS: atom_id res chain seq x y z
N PRO A 1 -6.08 -9.96 -8.20
CA PRO A 1 -5.76 -9.44 -6.84
C PRO A 1 -6.87 -9.85 -5.87
N THR A 2 -6.53 -10.13 -4.61
CA THR A 2 -7.49 -10.50 -3.56
C THR A 2 -8.55 -9.42 -3.41
N TYR A 3 -8.17 -8.14 -3.46
CA TYR A 3 -9.10 -7.00 -3.47
C TYR A 3 -10.25 -7.17 -4.46
N VAL A 4 -9.95 -7.46 -5.73
CA VAL A 4 -10.98 -7.57 -6.77
C VAL A 4 -11.92 -8.72 -6.47
N LYS A 5 -11.37 -9.90 -6.09
CA LYS A 5 -12.17 -11.07 -5.72
C LYS A 5 -13.09 -10.76 -4.55
N THR A 6 -12.59 -10.08 -3.51
CA THR A 6 -13.37 -9.71 -2.35
C THR A 6 -14.48 -8.73 -2.70
N VAL A 7 -14.19 -7.68 -3.46
CA VAL A 7 -15.19 -6.70 -3.91
C VAL A 7 -16.27 -7.35 -4.78
N THR A 8 -15.88 -8.23 -5.71
CA THR A 8 -16.84 -8.99 -6.52
C THR A 8 -17.76 -9.85 -5.65
N ASN A 9 -17.21 -10.58 -4.68
CA ASN A 9 -18.03 -11.39 -3.78
C ASN A 9 -19.01 -10.55 -2.95
N LEU A 10 -18.56 -9.39 -2.44
CA LEU A 10 -19.43 -8.46 -1.71
C LEU A 10 -20.54 -7.90 -2.59
N SER A 11 -20.26 -7.62 -3.87
CA SER A 11 -21.27 -7.07 -4.80
C SER A 11 -22.35 -8.09 -5.19
N THR A 12 -22.08 -9.38 -4.97
CA THR A 12 -23.04 -10.47 -5.22
C THR A 12 -23.73 -10.95 -3.95
N ASP A 13 -23.37 -10.40 -2.78
CA ASP A 13 -23.94 -10.79 -1.50
C ASP A 13 -25.27 -10.04 -1.27
N THR A 14 -26.38 -10.75 -1.46
CA THR A 14 -27.72 -10.20 -1.31
C THR A 14 -28.15 -10.01 0.15
N SER A 15 -27.32 -10.42 1.12
CA SER A 15 -27.58 -10.22 2.54
C SER A 15 -27.11 -8.87 3.07
N LEU A 16 -26.29 -8.16 2.30
CA LEU A 16 -25.80 -6.82 2.64
C LEU A 16 -26.77 -5.77 2.11
N ASP A 17 -27.13 -4.82 2.97
CA ASP A 17 -27.71 -3.56 2.52
C ASP A 17 -26.63 -2.65 1.89
N GLU A 18 -27.08 -1.55 1.28
CA GLU A 18 -26.21 -0.61 0.58
C GLU A 18 -25.15 0.01 1.50
N GLU A 19 -25.53 0.39 2.73
CA GLU A 19 -24.62 1.02 3.68
C GLU A 19 -23.55 0.04 4.17
N ALA A 20 -23.92 -1.20 4.49
CA ALA A 20 -23.01 -2.27 4.86
C ALA A 20 -22.04 -2.59 3.71
N PHE A 21 -22.54 -2.67 2.48
CA PHE A 21 -21.71 -2.85 1.30
C PHE A 21 -20.71 -1.71 1.12
N GLU A 22 -21.14 -0.45 1.15
CA GLU A 22 -20.26 0.71 1.01
C GLU A 22 -19.21 0.78 2.12
N SER A 23 -19.58 0.49 3.36
CA SER A 23 -18.68 0.41 4.51
C SER A 23 -17.61 -0.65 4.31
N MET A 24 -17.98 -1.85 3.84
CA MET A 24 -17.04 -2.93 3.57
C MET A 24 -16.09 -2.58 2.40
N ILE A 25 -16.62 -2.03 1.30
CA ILE A 25 -15.79 -1.57 0.18
C ILE A 25 -14.80 -0.50 0.64
N THR A 26 -15.24 0.46 1.45
CA THR A 26 -14.39 1.51 2.02
C THR A 26 -13.30 0.92 2.91
N HIS A 27 -13.63 -0.06 3.75
CA HIS A 27 -12.66 -0.79 4.57
C HIS A 27 -11.56 -1.42 3.71
N TYR A 28 -11.93 -2.16 2.65
CA TYR A 28 -10.95 -2.80 1.77
C TYR A 28 -10.12 -1.79 0.97
N LYS A 29 -10.72 -0.69 0.50
CA LYS A 29 -9.99 0.41 -0.12
C LYS A 29 -8.95 0.98 0.86
N MET A 30 -9.35 1.30 2.09
CA MET A 30 -8.44 1.84 3.10
C MET A 30 -7.31 0.86 3.46
N LYS A 31 -7.61 -0.44 3.54
CA LYS A 31 -6.61 -1.50 3.75
C LYS A 31 -5.52 -1.47 2.67
N TYR A 32 -5.89 -1.43 1.39
CA TYR A 32 -4.92 -1.40 0.30
C TYR A 32 -4.19 -0.04 0.18
N LEU A 33 -4.88 1.07 0.45
CA LEU A 33 -4.27 2.39 0.49
C LEU A 33 -3.22 2.51 1.60
N ASN A 34 -3.49 1.97 2.79
CA ASN A 34 -2.54 1.96 3.90
C ASN A 34 -1.29 1.12 3.56
N LYS A 35 -1.46 -0.03 2.89
CA LYS A 35 -0.33 -0.79 2.37
C LYS A 35 0.48 0.02 1.35
N ALA A 36 -0.17 0.74 0.43
CA ALA A 36 0.52 1.60 -0.53
C ALA A 36 1.33 2.73 0.16
N LYS A 37 0.74 3.39 1.16
CA LYS A 37 1.41 4.40 1.99
C LYS A 37 2.66 3.84 2.67
N LEU A 38 2.55 2.67 3.32
CA LEU A 38 3.68 2.00 3.99
C LEU A 38 4.80 1.65 3.02
N TYR A 39 4.48 1.05 1.87
CA TYR A 39 5.48 0.74 0.84
C TYR A 39 6.16 2.02 0.32
N PHE A 40 5.43 3.13 0.20
CA PHE A 40 5.98 4.41 -0.23
C PHE A 40 6.94 4.99 0.83
N GLN A 41 6.53 4.96 2.10
CA GLN A 41 7.37 5.37 3.24
C GLN A 41 8.67 4.58 3.31
N LEU A 42 8.65 3.28 3.00
CA LEU A 42 9.87 2.47 2.95
C LEU A 42 10.75 2.71 1.71
N GLY A 43 10.38 3.65 0.83
CA GLY A 43 11.14 3.95 -0.39
C GLY A 43 11.05 2.85 -1.44
N ARG A 44 10.01 2.01 -1.38
CA ARG A 44 9.83 0.85 -2.25
C ARG A 44 8.89 1.16 -3.41
N CYS A 45 9.15 2.28 -4.07
CA CYS A 45 8.55 2.63 -5.36
C CYS A 45 9.28 1.90 -6.49
N GLN A 46 9.33 0.57 -6.46
CA GLN A 46 9.97 -0.17 -7.55
C GLN A 46 8.95 -0.49 -8.63
N THR A 47 9.27 -0.07 -9.86
CA THR A 47 8.55 -0.41 -11.10
C THR A 47 8.96 -1.77 -11.66
N ALA A 48 9.85 -2.49 -10.97
CA ALA A 48 10.36 -3.78 -11.42
C ALA A 48 9.21 -4.76 -11.67
N THR A 49 9.14 -5.24 -12.90
CA THR A 49 8.19 -6.26 -13.37
C THR A 49 8.43 -7.62 -12.70
N THR A 50 9.65 -7.88 -12.23
CA THR A 50 10.03 -9.08 -11.49
C THR A 50 9.99 -8.87 -9.97
N VAL A 51 9.45 -9.87 -9.26
CA VAL A 51 9.38 -9.89 -7.80
C VAL A 51 10.72 -10.35 -7.24
N SER A 52 11.44 -9.44 -6.60
CA SER A 52 12.73 -9.74 -5.96
C SER A 52 12.58 -10.57 -4.68
N SER A 53 13.68 -11.14 -4.18
CA SER A 53 13.72 -11.78 -2.84
C SER A 53 13.30 -10.82 -1.73
N ASN A 54 13.70 -9.55 -1.85
CA ASN A 54 13.27 -8.51 -0.93
C ASN A 54 11.75 -8.25 -1.02
N ASP A 55 11.17 -8.24 -2.23
CA ASP A 55 9.72 -8.09 -2.39
C ASP A 55 8.96 -9.23 -1.70
N ARG A 56 9.42 -10.48 -1.83
CA ARG A 56 8.80 -11.63 -1.13
C ARG A 56 8.83 -11.46 0.38
N ARG A 57 9.96 -10.97 0.92
CA ARG A 57 10.07 -10.67 2.36
C ARG A 57 9.11 -9.56 2.79
N GLN A 58 8.96 -8.50 1.99
CA GLN A 58 8.01 -7.43 2.29
C GLN A 58 6.56 -7.91 2.18
N MET A 59 6.25 -8.75 1.19
CA MET A 59 4.93 -9.35 1.05
C MET A 59 4.54 -10.13 2.31
N ALA A 60 5.48 -10.89 2.89
CA ALA A 60 5.27 -11.59 4.16
C ALA A 60 5.01 -10.61 5.32
N ILE A 61 5.83 -9.55 5.46
CA ILE A 61 5.69 -8.56 6.55
C ILE A 61 4.35 -7.80 6.46
N PHE A 62 3.92 -7.43 5.26
CA PHE A 62 2.71 -6.63 5.03
C PHE A 62 1.47 -7.46 4.73
N ASN A 63 1.54 -8.78 4.93
CA ASN A 63 0.48 -9.73 4.65
C ASN A 63 -0.12 -9.50 3.25
N VAL A 64 0.74 -9.43 2.23
CA VAL A 64 0.37 -9.31 0.82
C VAL A 64 0.39 -10.72 0.24
N GLU A 65 -0.79 -11.23 -0.07
CA GLU A 65 -1.02 -12.66 -0.28
C GLU A 65 -0.43 -13.16 -1.60
N ASN A 66 -0.39 -12.33 -2.63
CA ASN A 66 0.05 -12.71 -3.96
C ASN A 66 0.67 -11.55 -4.73
N THR A 67 1.33 -11.89 -5.84
CA THR A 67 2.03 -10.92 -6.70
C THR A 67 1.07 -9.92 -7.34
N SER A 68 -0.19 -10.30 -7.59
CA SER A 68 -1.21 -9.39 -8.10
C SER A 68 -1.61 -8.32 -7.09
N ASP A 69 -1.64 -8.64 -5.79
CA ASP A 69 -1.86 -7.65 -4.73
C ASP A 69 -0.68 -6.70 -4.60
N LEU A 70 0.55 -7.21 -4.71
CA LEU A 70 1.73 -6.36 -4.75
C LEU A 70 1.68 -5.39 -5.94
N ALA A 71 1.28 -5.88 -7.12
CA ALA A 71 1.11 -5.05 -8.31
C ALA A 71 0.04 -3.96 -8.10
N LEU A 72 -1.09 -4.31 -7.48
CA LEU A 72 -2.16 -3.36 -7.16
C LEU A 72 -1.68 -2.30 -6.15
N ILE A 73 -0.98 -2.71 -5.10
CA ILE A 73 -0.40 -1.80 -4.10
C ILE A 73 0.56 -0.82 -4.78
N ARG A 74 1.45 -1.30 -5.65
CA ARG A 74 2.39 -0.46 -6.43
C ARG A 74 1.66 0.48 -7.40
N PHE A 75 0.56 0.03 -8.00
CA PHE A 75 -0.29 0.89 -8.80
C PHE A 75 -0.89 2.02 -7.94
N TRP A 76 -1.42 1.70 -6.76
CA TRP A 76 -2.03 2.68 -5.85
C TRP A 76 -1.01 3.67 -5.26
N GLN A 77 0.24 3.26 -5.12
CA GLN A 77 1.32 4.20 -4.79
C GLN A 77 1.42 5.35 -5.78
N LYS A 78 1.06 5.15 -7.07
CA LYS A 78 1.02 6.22 -8.08
C LYS A 78 -0.11 7.23 -7.82
N GLY A 79 -1.20 6.81 -7.18
CA GLY A 79 -2.32 7.66 -6.80
C GLY A 79 -2.15 8.44 -5.49
N LEU A 80 -1.06 8.24 -4.74
CA LEU A 80 -0.79 9.02 -3.54
C LEU A 80 -0.64 10.51 -3.88
N SER A 81 -1.30 11.37 -3.11
CA SER A 81 -1.32 12.82 -3.36
C SER A 81 0.09 13.42 -3.32
N GLN A 82 0.30 14.47 -4.11
CA GLN A 82 1.57 15.18 -4.13
C GLN A 82 1.95 15.73 -2.75
N ALA A 83 0.96 16.26 -2.01
CA ALA A 83 1.16 16.72 -0.64
C ALA A 83 1.72 15.62 0.27
N TYR A 84 1.12 14.42 0.25
CA TYR A 84 1.58 13.29 1.05
C TYR A 84 3.00 12.85 0.66
N ARG A 85 3.29 12.76 -0.64
CA ARG A 85 4.62 12.39 -1.14
C ARG A 85 5.69 13.37 -0.67
N THR A 86 5.40 14.67 -0.73
CA THR A 86 6.30 15.74 -0.30
C THR A 86 6.55 15.66 1.21
N GLN A 87 5.49 15.46 2.03
CA GLN A 87 5.64 15.30 3.49
C GLN A 87 6.60 14.15 3.84
N ILE A 88 6.42 12.98 3.23
CA ILE A 88 7.32 11.84 3.47
C ILE A 88 8.76 12.12 3.02
N ARG A 89 8.96 12.87 1.93
CA ARG A 89 10.30 13.26 1.47
C ARG A 89 11.00 14.15 2.51
N ILE A 90 10.30 15.14 3.05
CA ILE A 90 10.83 16.05 4.08
C ILE A 90 11.23 15.26 5.33
N LEU A 91 10.35 14.41 5.84
CA LEU A 91 10.64 13.56 7.01
C LEU A 91 11.91 12.71 6.81
N LYS A 92 12.11 12.14 5.63
CA LYS A 92 13.32 11.37 5.32
C LYS A 92 14.59 12.23 5.24
N GLN A 93 14.48 13.48 4.79
CA GLN A 93 15.61 14.40 4.77
C GLN A 93 16.04 14.73 6.20
N ASP A 94 15.08 15.00 7.09
CA ASP A 94 15.34 15.27 8.49
C ASP A 94 16.00 14.08 9.20
N ASP A 95 15.50 12.86 8.99
CA ASP A 95 16.10 11.63 9.54
C ASP A 95 17.55 11.42 9.08
N ASN A 96 17.83 11.70 7.80
CA ASN A 96 19.17 11.57 7.25
C ASN A 96 20.12 12.65 7.79
N GLN A 97 19.63 13.86 8.05
CA GLN A 97 20.42 14.92 8.67
C GLN A 97 20.77 14.58 10.13
N ARG A 98 19.80 14.07 10.90
CA ARG A 98 20.04 13.61 12.29
C ARG A 98 21.11 12.53 12.36
N LYS A 99 20.99 11.48 11.54
CA LYS A 99 21.97 10.39 11.47
C LYS A 99 23.38 10.81 11.06
N LYS A 100 23.52 11.93 10.35
CA LYS A 100 24.85 12.49 10.01
C LYS A 100 25.47 13.23 11.19
N LYS A 101 24.66 13.88 12.04
CA LYS A 101 25.14 14.57 13.25
C LYS A 101 25.55 13.58 14.33
N ASP A 102 24.82 12.49 14.51
CA ASP A 102 25.14 11.46 15.54
C ASP A 102 26.38 10.61 15.19
N LYS A 103 26.93 10.75 13.98
CA LYS A 103 28.15 10.05 13.52
C LYS A 103 29.39 10.95 13.47
N SER A 104 29.23 12.23 13.82
CA SER A 104 30.31 13.21 14.01
C SER A 104 30.60 13.35 15.50
#